data_AF-A0A1D6KNE0-F1
#
_entry.id   AF-A0A1D6KNE0-F1
#
_cell.length_a   1.000
_cell.length_b   1.000
_cell.length_c   1.000
_cell.angle_alpha   90.00
_cell.angle_beta   90.00
_cell.angle_gamma   90.00
#
_symmetry.space_group_name_H-M   'P 1'
#
loop_
_entity.id
_entity.type
_entity.pdbx_description
1 polymer ?
#
loop_
_entity_poly.entity_id
_entity_poly.type
_entity_poly.pdbx_seq_one_letter_code
_entity_poly.pdbx_strand_id
1 'polypeptide(L)'
;MHGGLSPDLDNLNRIREIQRPVDVPDQGLLCDLLWSDPDRDSSGWGDNDRGVSFTFGADKVTEFLNKHDLDLVCRAHQVVEDGYEFFADRQLVTIFSAPNYCGEFNNAGALMNVDASLLCSFQILKPYRGKAQTE
;
A
#
# COMPACT_ATOMS: atom_id res chain seq x y z
N MET A 1 -5.02 2.63 3.42
CA MET A 1 -4.10 3.70 3.91
C MET A 1 -3.05 3.99 2.83
N HIS A 2 -2.06 4.87 3.05
CA HIS A 2 -0.98 5.08 2.07
C HIS A 2 0.17 4.07 2.25
N GLY A 3 0.81 4.08 3.43
CA GLY A 3 1.86 3.14 3.83
C GLY A 3 1.26 1.78 4.13
N GLY A 4 1.23 1.39 5.39
CA GLY A 4 0.66 0.10 5.76
C GLY A 4 0.32 0.06 7.23
N LEU A 5 0.46 -1.13 7.82
CA LEU A 5 0.11 -1.35 9.21
C LEU A 5 1.12 -0.72 10.17
N SER A 6 0.74 -0.60 11.43
CA SER A 6 1.57 -0.05 12.50
C SER A 6 1.57 -1.00 13.69
N PRO A 7 2.72 -1.26 14.34
CA PRO A 7 2.75 -2.03 15.59
C PRO A 7 1.95 -1.33 16.69
N ASP A 8 1.83 0.00 16.62
CA ASP A 8 1.02 0.83 17.53
C ASP A 8 -0.48 0.88 17.19
N LEU A 9 -0.94 0.23 16.11
CA LEU A 9 -2.35 0.23 15.71
C LEU A 9 -3.07 -0.97 16.31
N ASP A 10 -3.44 -0.85 17.58
CA ASP A 10 -4.24 -1.85 18.28
C ASP A 10 -5.75 -1.66 18.10
N ASN A 11 -6.19 -0.42 17.86
CA ASN A 11 -7.59 -0.03 17.70
C ASN A 11 -7.73 1.07 16.65
N LEU A 12 -8.70 0.94 15.74
CA LEU A 12 -8.99 1.93 14.71
C LEU A 12 -9.37 3.32 15.26
N ASN A 13 -9.83 3.41 16.51
CA ASN A 13 -10.08 4.69 17.19
C ASN A 13 -8.80 5.51 17.37
N ARG A 14 -7.63 4.89 17.48
CA ARG A 14 -6.34 5.59 17.57
C ARG A 14 -6.09 6.49 16.37
N ILE A 15 -6.54 6.07 15.18
CA ILE A 15 -6.47 6.88 13.95
C ILE A 15 -7.42 8.08 14.05
N ARG A 16 -8.62 7.89 14.59
CA ARG A 16 -9.63 8.96 14.76
C ARG A 16 -9.21 10.03 15.77
N GLU A 17 -8.38 9.64 16.74
CA GLU A 17 -7.88 10.50 17.81
C GLU A 17 -6.72 11.42 17.38
N ILE A 18 -6.11 11.18 16.22
CA ILE A 18 -5.03 12.02 15.68
C ILE A 18 -5.55 13.45 15.48
N GLN A 19 -5.04 14.37 16.30
CA GLN A 19 -5.41 15.78 16.24
C GLN A 19 -4.85 16.41 14.97
N ARG A 20 -5.63 17.28 14.33
CA ARG A 20 -5.25 18.00 13.10
C ARG A 20 -5.39 19.52 13.32
N PRO A 21 -4.52 20.35 12.73
CA PRO A 21 -3.40 20.00 11.85
C PRO A 21 -2.22 19.40 12.62
N VAL A 22 -1.46 18.53 11.95
CA VAL A 22 -0.25 17.91 12.52
C VAL A 22 0.72 17.59 11.37
N ASP A 23 2.01 17.79 11.60
CA ASP A 23 3.06 17.32 10.69
C ASP A 23 3.25 15.80 10.83
N VAL A 24 3.84 15.16 9.82
CA VAL A 24 4.19 13.74 9.92
C VAL A 24 5.37 13.59 10.88
N PRO A 25 5.23 12.88 12.02
CA PRO A 25 6.35 12.65 12.93
C PRO A 25 7.35 11.67 12.33
N ASP A 26 8.57 11.65 12.87
CA ASP A 26 9.62 10.73 12.41
C ASP A 26 9.32 9.26 12.79
N GLN A 27 8.46 9.02 13.79
CA GLN A 27 8.12 7.69 14.30
C GLN A 27 6.70 7.62 14.88
N GLY A 28 6.22 6.39 15.08
CA GLY A 28 4.93 6.07 15.70
C GLY A 28 3.77 6.05 14.69
N LEU A 29 2.56 5.82 15.21
CA LEU A 29 1.38 5.50 14.41
C LEU A 29 1.20 6.30 13.11
N LEU A 30 1.24 7.64 13.15
CA LEU A 30 1.03 8.43 11.93
C LEU A 30 2.15 8.24 10.90
N CYS A 31 3.40 8.10 11.34
CA CYS A 31 4.52 7.76 10.46
C CYS A 31 4.28 6.40 9.81
N ASP A 32 3.92 5.40 10.62
CA ASP A 32 3.78 4.01 10.17
C ASP A 32 2.64 3.84 9.15
N LEU A 33 1.49 4.49 9.38
CA LEU A 33 0.36 4.50 8.44
C LEU A 33 0.73 5.06 7.05
N LEU A 34 1.81 5.83 6.96
CA LEU A 34 2.30 6.49 5.73
C LEU A 34 3.54 5.82 5.13
N TRP A 35 4.37 5.16 5.95
CA TRP A 35 5.72 4.72 5.52
C TRP A 35 5.98 3.22 5.65
N SER A 36 5.15 2.44 6.34
CA SER A 36 5.38 1.00 6.44
C SER A 36 5.07 0.24 5.15
N ASP A 37 5.76 -0.87 4.94
CA ASP A 37 5.66 -1.70 3.73
C ASP A 37 5.44 -3.19 4.02
N PRO A 38 4.64 -3.91 3.20
CA PRO A 38 4.59 -5.37 3.27
C PRO A 38 5.91 -5.98 2.78
N ASP A 39 6.33 -7.07 3.43
CA ASP A 39 7.50 -7.86 3.07
C ASP A 39 7.11 -9.35 2.88
N ARG A 40 7.51 -9.93 1.75
CA ARG A 40 7.20 -11.32 1.36
C ARG A 40 8.13 -12.34 2.01
N ASP A 41 9.33 -11.93 2.37
CA ASP A 41 10.37 -12.84 2.85
C ASP A 41 10.43 -12.87 4.39
N SER A 42 9.67 -12.00 5.05
CA SER A 42 9.67 -11.84 6.51
C SER A 42 8.34 -12.20 7.15
N SER A 43 8.41 -12.66 8.41
CA SER A 43 7.26 -12.82 9.29
C SER A 43 7.34 -11.81 10.43
N GLY A 44 6.19 -11.32 10.88
CA GLY A 44 6.13 -10.34 11.96
C GLY A 44 6.46 -8.93 11.49
N TRP A 45 7.12 -8.16 12.35
CA TRP A 45 7.61 -6.81 12.06
C TRP A 45 9.11 -6.85 11.79
N GLY A 46 9.58 -6.05 10.84
CA GLY A 46 11.01 -5.89 10.52
C GLY A 46 11.40 -4.42 10.36
N ASP A 47 12.69 -4.15 10.29
CA ASP A 47 13.21 -2.83 9.96
C ASP A 47 12.96 -2.54 8.48
N ASN A 48 12.63 -1.29 8.14
CA ASN A 48 12.42 -0.87 6.76
C ASN A 48 13.70 -0.31 6.13
N ASP A 49 14.12 -0.90 5.01
CA ASP A 49 15.30 -0.47 4.23
C ASP A 49 15.19 0.97 3.70
N ARG A 50 13.98 1.56 3.71
CA ARG A 50 13.75 2.99 3.45
C ARG A 50 14.30 3.90 4.55
N GLY A 51 14.70 3.35 5.69
CA GLY A 51 15.21 4.09 6.85
C GLY A 51 14.10 4.79 7.66
N VAL A 52 12.83 4.41 7.46
CA VAL A 52 11.68 4.98 8.15
C VAL A 52 10.60 3.91 8.35
N SER A 53 9.99 3.89 9.54
CA SER A 53 8.97 2.90 9.92
C SER A 53 9.46 1.45 9.81
N PHE A 54 8.54 0.51 9.59
CA PHE A 54 8.73 -0.93 9.66
C PHE A 54 8.30 -1.63 8.37
N THR A 55 8.80 -2.84 8.16
CA THR A 55 8.15 -3.82 7.28
C THR A 55 7.22 -4.72 8.08
N PHE A 56 6.24 -5.34 7.41
CA PHE A 56 5.34 -6.31 8.03
C PHE A 56 5.04 -7.51 7.11
N GLY A 57 5.05 -8.70 7.71
CA GLY A 57 4.77 -9.96 7.03
C GLY A 57 3.27 -10.21 6.78
N ALA A 58 2.99 -11.27 6.01
CA ALA A 58 1.62 -11.69 5.71
C ALA A 58 0.83 -12.04 6.98
N ASP A 59 1.49 -12.59 8.00
CA ASP A 59 0.87 -12.91 9.29
C ASP A 59 0.29 -11.66 9.98
N LYS A 60 0.95 -10.51 9.85
CA LYS A 60 0.45 -9.25 10.42
C LYS A 60 -0.75 -8.68 9.68
N VAL A 61 -0.84 -8.91 8.37
CA VAL A 61 -2.03 -8.58 7.58
C VAL A 61 -3.21 -9.42 8.04
N THR A 62 -3.04 -10.74 8.12
CA THR A 62 -4.09 -11.67 8.55
C THR A 62 -4.55 -11.38 9.99
N GLU A 63 -3.60 -11.14 10.91
CA GLU A 63 -3.91 -10.76 12.30
C GLU A 63 -4.75 -9.49 12.38
N PHE A 64 -4.34 -8.44 11.66
CA PHE A 64 -5.03 -7.15 11.64
C PHE A 64 -6.47 -7.28 11.10
N LEU A 65 -6.63 -7.95 9.97
CA LEU A 65 -7.94 -8.12 9.34
C LEU A 65 -8.90 -8.92 10.20
N ASN A 66 -8.44 -10.04 10.76
CA ASN A 66 -9.24 -10.87 11.68
C ASN A 66 -9.65 -10.09 12.94
N LYS A 67 -8.73 -9.31 13.50
CA LYS A 67 -8.98 -8.53 14.71
C LYS A 67 -10.04 -7.44 14.50
N HIS A 68 -10.10 -6.88 13.30
CA HIS A 68 -10.96 -5.73 12.99
C HIS A 68 -12.18 -6.08 12.13
N ASP A 69 -12.41 -7.37 11.84
CA ASP A 69 -13.51 -7.86 11.00
C ASP A 69 -13.51 -7.17 9.63
N LEU A 70 -12.38 -7.25 8.93
CA LEU A 70 -12.13 -6.65 7.62
C LEU A 70 -11.65 -7.70 6.63
N ASP A 71 -11.91 -7.48 5.34
CA ASP A 71 -11.53 -8.43 4.28
C ASP A 71 -10.23 -8.06 3.55
N LEU A 72 -9.92 -6.77 3.43
CA LEU A 72 -8.86 -6.28 2.54
C LEU A 72 -8.18 -5.02 3.06
N VAL A 73 -6.84 -5.02 3.04
CA VAL A 73 -6.01 -3.81 3.15
C VAL A 73 -5.73 -3.29 1.74
N CYS A 74 -6.24 -2.09 1.42
CA CYS A 74 -5.87 -1.38 0.19
C CYS A 74 -4.84 -0.28 0.50
N ARG A 75 -3.70 -0.29 -0.20
CA ARG A 75 -2.58 0.62 0.07
C ARG A 75 -1.79 1.13 -1.14
N ALA A 76 -0.98 2.16 -0.87
CA ALA A 76 -0.12 3.01 -1.69
C ALA A 76 1.35 2.59 -1.99
N HIS A 77 2.18 3.64 -2.04
CA HIS A 77 3.61 3.74 -1.70
C HIS A 77 4.64 2.98 -2.54
N GLN A 78 4.45 1.69 -2.81
CA GLN A 78 5.40 0.89 -3.59
C GLN A 78 5.03 0.89 -5.07
N VAL A 79 6.00 1.18 -5.93
CA VAL A 79 5.86 1.00 -7.38
C VAL A 79 5.76 -0.50 -7.67
N VAL A 80 4.76 -0.90 -8.44
CA VAL A 80 4.53 -2.29 -8.85
C VAL A 80 4.32 -2.34 -10.36
N GLU A 81 4.79 -3.42 -11.00
CA GLU A 81 4.92 -3.53 -12.47
C GLU A 81 3.60 -3.24 -13.21
N ASP A 82 2.52 -3.89 -12.80
CA ASP A 82 1.20 -3.76 -13.44
C ASP A 82 0.34 -2.63 -12.85
N GLY A 83 0.90 -1.81 -11.96
CA GLY A 83 0.18 -0.77 -11.24
C GLY A 83 -0.71 -1.30 -10.11
N TYR A 84 -0.89 -2.61 -9.98
CA TYR A 84 -1.42 -3.23 -8.76
C TYR A 84 -0.72 -4.55 -8.45
N GLU A 85 -0.68 -4.93 -7.17
CA GLU A 85 -0.12 -6.22 -6.75
C GLU A 85 -0.83 -6.74 -5.50
N PHE A 86 -1.18 -8.02 -5.49
CA PHE A 86 -1.74 -8.68 -4.30
C PHE A 86 -0.66 -9.29 -3.41
N PHE A 87 -0.92 -9.27 -2.12
CA PHE A 87 -0.09 -9.83 -1.04
C PHE A 87 -0.98 -10.58 -0.02
N ALA A 88 -0.36 -11.43 0.81
CA ALA A 88 -1.01 -12.19 1.89
C ALA A 88 -2.30 -12.88 1.44
N ASP A 89 -2.23 -13.81 0.48
CA ASP A 89 -3.40 -14.52 -0.05
C ASP A 89 -4.55 -13.60 -0.51
N ARG A 90 -4.17 -12.47 -1.13
CA ARG A 90 -5.06 -11.40 -1.64
C ARG A 90 -5.76 -10.59 -0.54
N GLN A 91 -5.32 -10.71 0.70
CA GLN A 91 -5.80 -9.91 1.82
C GLN A 91 -5.20 -8.49 1.87
N LEU A 92 -4.14 -8.23 1.09
CA LEU A 92 -3.62 -6.88 0.86
C LEU A 92 -3.44 -6.63 -0.64
N VAL A 93 -3.75 -5.41 -1.07
CA VAL A 93 -3.47 -4.93 -2.43
C VAL A 93 -2.72 -3.61 -2.41
N THR A 94 -1.61 -3.56 -3.12
CA THR A 94 -0.87 -2.34 -3.46
C THR A 94 -1.42 -1.79 -4.76
N ILE A 95 -1.74 -0.49 -4.80
CA ILE A 95 -2.18 0.25 -6.00
C ILE A 95 -1.19 1.38 -6.27
N PHE A 96 -0.66 1.45 -7.47
CA PHE A 96 0.22 2.51 -7.92
C PHE A 96 -0.32 3.09 -9.23
N SER A 97 -0.60 4.39 -9.26
CA SER A 97 -1.35 5.03 -10.36
C SER A 97 -0.51 5.93 -11.27
N ALA A 98 0.80 6.04 -11.03
CA ALA A 98 1.71 6.82 -11.88
C ALA A 98 2.45 5.90 -12.87
N PRO A 99 2.01 5.80 -14.14
CA PRO A 99 2.66 4.97 -15.14
C PRO A 99 4.02 5.56 -15.53
N ASN A 100 4.97 4.68 -15.85
CA ASN A 100 6.37 5.02 -16.10
C ASN A 100 6.94 5.94 -15.01
N TYR A 101 6.83 5.50 -13.75
CA TYR A 101 7.26 6.29 -12.60
C TYR A 101 8.69 6.80 -12.79
N CYS A 102 8.90 8.09 -12.51
CA CYS A 102 10.16 8.81 -12.73
C CYS A 102 10.75 8.73 -14.16
N GLY A 103 10.05 8.15 -15.13
CA GLY A 103 10.58 7.89 -16.47
C GLY A 103 11.45 6.63 -16.58
N GLU A 104 11.59 5.85 -15.50
CA GLU A 104 12.62 4.79 -15.38
C GLU A 104 12.04 3.39 -15.23
N PHE A 105 10.88 3.26 -14.58
CA PHE A 105 10.37 1.96 -14.12
C PHE A 105 9.51 1.24 -15.19
N ASN A 106 9.05 1.95 -16.24
CA ASN A 106 8.15 1.41 -17.28
C ASN A 106 6.91 0.65 -16.73
N ASN A 107 6.56 0.87 -15.46
CA ASN A 107 5.39 0.30 -14.82
C ASN A 107 4.10 0.86 -15.42
N ALA A 108 3.02 0.09 -15.34
CA ALA A 108 1.68 0.62 -15.54
C ALA A 108 1.19 1.37 -14.29
N GLY A 109 0.15 2.19 -14.48
CA GLY A 109 -0.68 2.68 -13.40
C GLY A 109 -1.93 1.81 -13.29
N ALA A 110 -2.52 1.67 -12.09
CA ALA A 110 -3.83 1.05 -11.93
C ALA A 110 -4.79 1.93 -11.13
N LEU A 111 -6.08 1.68 -11.34
CA LEU A 111 -7.19 2.13 -10.51
C LEU A 111 -7.99 0.90 -10.07
N MET A 112 -8.33 0.83 -8.78
CA MET A 112 -9.23 -0.18 -8.25
C MET A 112 -10.66 0.38 -8.16
N ASN A 113 -11.61 -0.30 -8.80
CA ASN A 113 -13.03 -0.04 -8.66
C ASN A 113 -13.65 -1.06 -7.71
N VAL A 114 -14.37 -0.58 -6.70
CA VAL A 114 -15.10 -1.40 -5.72
C VAL A 114 -16.58 -1.12 -5.91
N ASP A 115 -17.34 -2.13 -6.33
CA ASP A 115 -18.78 -1.98 -6.55
C ASP A 115 -19.61 -2.16 -5.26
N ALA A 116 -20.94 -2.05 -5.39
CA ALA A 116 -21.86 -2.18 -4.26
C ALA A 116 -21.88 -3.58 -3.62
N SER A 117 -21.38 -4.61 -4.32
CA SER A 117 -21.19 -5.97 -3.80
C SER A 117 -19.79 -6.19 -3.22
N LEU A 118 -18.99 -5.13 -3.13
CA LEU A 118 -17.57 -5.15 -2.72
C LEU A 118 -16.66 -5.92 -3.69
N LEU A 119 -17.12 -6.17 -4.92
CA LEU A 119 -16.29 -6.79 -5.94
C LEU A 119 -15.22 -5.78 -6.40
N CYS A 120 -13.96 -6.17 -6.26
CA CYS A 120 -12.81 -5.37 -6.69
C CYS A 120 -12.42 -5.72 -8.13
N SER A 121 -12.37 -4.71 -9.00
CA SER A 121 -11.89 -4.80 -10.39
C SER A 121 -10.83 -3.73 -10.66
N PHE A 122 -9.96 -3.96 -11.65
CA PHE A 122 -8.82 -3.09 -11.92
C PHE A 122 -8.85 -2.55 -13.35
N GLN A 123 -8.60 -1.24 -13.49
CA GLN A 123 -8.35 -0.57 -14.77
C GLN A 123 -6.87 -0.23 -14.85
N ILE A 124 -6.20 -0.68 -15.92
CA ILE A 124 -4.75 -0.55 -16.09
C ILE A 124 -4.42 0.49 -17.15
N LEU A 125 -3.58 1.46 -16.78
CA LEU A 125 -3.05 2.52 -17.63
C LEU A 125 -1.60 2.19 -17.97
N LYS A 126 -1.37 1.70 -19.19
CA LYS A 126 -0.02 1.42 -19.68
C LYS A 126 0.79 2.71 -19.87
N PRO A 127 2.12 2.67 -19.68
CA PRO A 127 2.96 3.84 -19.93
C PRO A 127 2.85 4.31 -21.38
N TYR A 128 2.77 5.62 -21.56
CA TYR A 128 2.72 6.20 -22.90
C TYR A 128 4.07 6.02 -23.57
N ARG A 129 4.10 5.15 -24.59
CA ARG A 129 5.18 5.09 -25.57
C ARG A 129 4.72 5.98 -26.72
N GLY A 130 5.42 7.08 -26.98
CA GLY A 130 5.07 8.00 -28.07
C GLY A 130 4.81 7.29 -29.39
N LYS A 131 4.15 7.97 -30.35
CA LYS A 131 4.10 7.44 -31.73
C LYS A 131 5.53 7.20 -32.18
N ALA A 132 5.85 5.97 -32.58
CA ALA A 132 7.13 5.67 -33.21
C ALA A 132 7.35 6.69 -34.33
N GLN A 133 8.46 7.43 -34.28
CA GLN A 133 8.87 8.24 -35.42
C GLN A 133 9.17 7.25 -36.54
N THR A 134 8.25 7.12 -37.49
CA THR A 134 8.56 6.59 -38.81
C THR A 134 9.51 7.58 -39.45
N GLU A 135 10.80 7.23 -39.49
CA GLU A 135 11.76 7.79 -40.46
C GLU A 135 11.37 7.39 -41.88
#